data_AF-A0A5Q4FYJ3-F1
#
_entry.id   AF-A0A5Q4FYJ3-F1
#
_cell.length_a   1.000
_cell.length_b   1.000
_cell.length_c   1.000
_cell.angle_alpha   90.00
_cell.angle_beta   90.00
_cell.angle_gamma   90.00
#
_symmetry.space_group_name_H-M   'P 1'
#
loop_
_entity.id
_entity.type
_entity.pdbx_description
1 polymer ?
#
loop_
_entity_poly.entity_id
_entity_poly.type
_entity_poly.pdbx_seq_one_letter_code
_entity_poly.pdbx_strand_id
1 'polypeptide(L)'
;MPMSSEPAEPLDIFGASATPSIVDGVYGSLLSAIVEHRLGAGTPLSQNKLANHLGVSRTPVREALLRLESEGLVTRLPDTGFVVATITPEEVNEACELLELLDTFAYLRASESLEPDEIDELVALARTLVDSAESGEAEAWKAADQRYHQIVNEATGNRFVAEANQEVRRRVQRFWMQEPMLDGRLRPCAQD
;
A
#
# COMPACT_ATOMS: atom_id res chain seq x y z
N MET A 1 -49.43 10.66 -29.72
CA MET A 1 -48.00 10.56 -29.32
C MET A 1 -47.15 10.78 -30.56
N PRO A 2 -45.93 11.37 -30.47
CA PRO A 2 -45.06 11.50 -29.28
C PRO A 2 -45.05 12.96 -28.75
N MET A 3 -45.16 13.25 -27.44
CA MET A 3 -44.21 13.04 -26.33
C MET A 3 -42.82 13.61 -26.61
N SER A 4 -42.71 14.92 -26.43
CA SER A 4 -41.44 15.64 -26.28
C SER A 4 -40.76 15.20 -24.99
N SER A 5 -39.59 14.59 -25.12
CA SER A 5 -38.70 14.20 -24.04
C SER A 5 -37.95 15.41 -23.50
N GLU A 6 -38.35 15.88 -22.34
CA GLU A 6 -37.54 16.76 -21.48
C GLU A 6 -36.35 15.95 -20.95
N PRO A 7 -35.09 16.43 -21.06
CA PRO A 7 -33.97 15.74 -20.44
C PRO A 7 -34.02 15.97 -18.93
N ALA A 8 -34.05 14.89 -18.15
CA ALA A 8 -33.96 14.94 -16.70
C ALA A 8 -32.59 15.48 -16.27
N GLU A 9 -32.57 16.53 -15.47
CA GLU A 9 -31.39 17.01 -14.75
C GLU A 9 -30.86 15.90 -13.80
N PRO A 10 -29.52 15.73 -13.67
CA PRO A 10 -28.98 14.79 -12.71
C PRO A 10 -29.23 15.29 -11.28
N LEU A 11 -29.81 14.41 -10.47
CA LEU A 11 -30.05 14.53 -9.04
C LEU A 11 -28.72 14.64 -8.27
N ASP A 12 -28.23 15.86 -8.05
CA ASP A 12 -27.20 16.18 -7.04
C ASP A 12 -27.87 16.34 -5.67
N ILE A 13 -28.14 15.21 -5.00
CA ILE A 13 -28.90 15.15 -3.72
C ILE A 13 -28.06 14.85 -2.49
N PHE A 14 -26.77 14.54 -2.64
CA PHE A 14 -25.93 14.21 -1.50
C PHE A 14 -24.63 15.01 -1.58
N GLY A 15 -24.73 16.27 -1.14
CA GLY A 15 -23.56 17.05 -0.76
C GLY A 15 -22.76 16.28 0.28
N ALA A 16 -21.63 15.69 -0.14
CA ALA A 16 -20.71 15.01 0.75
C ALA A 16 -20.00 16.06 1.61
N SER A 17 -20.54 16.31 2.81
CA SER A 17 -19.84 17.04 3.86
C SER A 17 -18.67 16.18 4.35
N ALA A 18 -17.44 16.67 4.18
CA ALA A 18 -16.21 16.03 4.60
C ALA A 18 -16.10 15.98 6.14
N THR A 19 -16.88 15.10 6.76
CA THR A 19 -16.61 14.60 8.10
C THR A 19 -15.63 13.45 7.93
N PRO A 20 -14.51 13.37 8.68
CA PRO A 20 -13.62 12.22 8.59
C PRO A 20 -14.43 10.95 8.82
N SER A 21 -14.36 10.01 7.87
CA SER A 21 -15.17 8.79 7.92
C SER A 21 -14.81 8.02 9.20
N ILE A 22 -15.81 7.52 9.91
CA ILE A 22 -15.59 6.61 11.05
C ILE A 22 -14.76 5.40 10.58
N VAL A 23 -14.93 4.99 9.32
CA VAL A 23 -14.12 3.93 8.68
C VAL A 23 -12.64 4.33 8.60
N ASP A 24 -12.33 5.55 8.19
CA ASP A 24 -10.96 6.05 8.10
C ASP A 24 -10.30 6.14 9.48
N GLY A 25 -11.04 6.59 10.50
CA GLY A 25 -10.57 6.61 11.88
C GLY A 25 -10.27 5.22 12.45
N VAL A 26 -11.14 4.25 12.18
CA VAL A 26 -10.93 2.85 12.57
C VAL A 26 -9.75 2.24 11.82
N TYR A 27 -9.67 2.47 10.50
CA TYR A 27 -8.54 2.04 9.67
C TYR A 27 -7.22 2.60 10.20
N GLY A 28 -7.12 3.91 10.42
CA GLY A 28 -5.91 4.55 10.94
C GLY A 28 -5.50 3.98 12.31
N SER A 29 -6.46 3.78 13.21
CA SER A 29 -6.19 3.20 14.54
C SER A 29 -5.63 1.77 14.46
N LEU A 30 -6.21 0.93 13.60
CA LEU A 30 -5.76 -0.45 13.40
C LEU A 30 -4.40 -0.50 12.69
N LEU A 31 -4.20 0.33 11.66
CA LEU A 31 -2.94 0.46 10.94
C LEU A 31 -1.82 0.87 11.91
N SER A 32 -2.02 1.94 12.69
CA SER A 32 -1.06 2.38 13.70
C SER A 32 -0.76 1.28 14.70
N ALA A 33 -1.76 0.53 15.18
CA ALA A 33 -1.53 -0.57 16.10
C ALA A 33 -0.75 -1.75 15.49
N ILE A 34 -0.91 -2.02 14.19
CA ILE A 34 -0.13 -3.04 13.45
C ILE A 34 1.30 -2.56 13.24
N VAL A 35 1.49 -1.34 12.72
CA VAL A 35 2.81 -0.74 12.44
C VAL A 35 3.63 -0.56 13.72
N GLU A 36 3.00 -0.11 14.80
CA GLU A 36 3.64 0.04 16.11
C GLU A 36 3.73 -1.29 16.90
N HIS A 37 3.41 -2.43 16.27
CA HIS A 37 3.49 -3.78 16.85
C HIS A 37 2.65 -4.03 18.11
N ARG A 38 1.71 -3.12 18.43
CA ARG A 38 0.70 -3.39 19.47
C ARG A 38 -0.21 -4.56 19.07
N LEU A 39 -0.41 -4.76 17.77
CA LEU A 39 -1.03 -5.93 17.16
C LEU A 39 0.03 -6.66 16.34
N GLY A 40 0.78 -7.56 16.98
CA GLY A 40 1.83 -8.32 16.31
C GLY A 40 1.30 -9.29 15.25
N ALA A 41 2.18 -9.73 14.36
CA ALA A 41 1.89 -10.73 13.34
C ALA A 41 1.20 -11.98 13.93
N GLY A 42 0.17 -12.49 13.26
CA GLY A 42 -0.61 -13.63 13.74
C GLY A 42 -1.65 -13.29 14.81
N THR A 43 -1.76 -12.03 15.25
CA THR A 43 -2.77 -11.63 16.24
C THR A 43 -4.19 -11.75 15.66
N PRO A 44 -5.10 -12.51 16.30
CA PRO A 44 -6.47 -12.63 15.84
C PRO A 44 -7.26 -11.34 16.12
N LEU A 45 -7.94 -10.84 15.08
CA LEU A 45 -8.73 -9.61 15.08
C LEU A 45 -10.23 -9.96 15.03
N SER A 46 -10.88 -9.83 16.19
CA SER A 46 -12.34 -10.01 16.30
C SER A 46 -13.07 -8.70 16.06
N GLN A 47 -13.92 -8.65 15.03
CA GLN A 47 -14.76 -7.49 14.72
C GLN A 47 -15.56 -7.01 15.95
N ASN A 48 -16.13 -7.94 16.73
CA ASN A 48 -16.92 -7.62 17.91
C ASN A 48 -16.07 -6.97 19.01
N LYS A 49 -14.88 -7.52 19.28
CA LYS A 49 -13.98 -6.97 20.31
C LYS A 49 -13.48 -5.58 19.90
N LEU A 50 -13.09 -5.42 18.63
CA LEU A 50 -12.63 -4.14 18.08
C LEU A 50 -13.74 -3.08 18.10
N ALA A 51 -14.96 -3.43 17.69
CA ALA A 51 -16.12 -2.54 17.74
C ALA A 51 -16.40 -2.04 19.16
N ASN A 52 -16.40 -2.95 20.14
CA ASN A 52 -16.60 -2.61 21.55
C ASN A 52 -15.47 -1.72 22.09
N HIS A 53 -14.22 -2.01 21.72
CA HIS A 53 -13.06 -1.26 22.20
C HIS A 53 -13.01 0.16 21.62
N LEU A 54 -13.36 0.31 20.34
CA LEU A 54 -13.34 1.58 19.63
C LEU A 54 -14.65 2.38 19.80
N GLY A 55 -15.66 1.83 20.48
CA GLY A 55 -16.94 2.49 20.69
C GLY A 55 -17.76 2.71 19.40
N VAL A 56 -17.58 1.84 18.40
CA VAL A 56 -18.24 1.94 17.09
C VAL A 56 -19.06 0.69 16.78
N SER A 57 -19.88 0.72 15.73
CA SER A 57 -20.60 -0.47 15.26
C SER A 57 -19.65 -1.43 14.51
N ARG A 58 -20.13 -2.66 14.24
CA ARG A 58 -19.33 -3.67 13.53
C ARG A 58 -19.05 -3.35 12.06
N THR A 59 -19.93 -2.59 11.42
CA THR A 59 -19.84 -2.27 9.98
C THR A 59 -18.55 -1.50 9.64
N PRO A 60 -18.21 -0.36 10.28
CA PRO A 60 -16.97 0.36 9.98
C PRO A 60 -15.72 -0.45 10.32
N VAL A 61 -15.78 -1.31 11.36
CA VAL A 61 -14.68 -2.24 11.67
C VAL A 61 -14.49 -3.26 10.57
N ARG A 62 -15.58 -3.83 10.04
CA ARG A 62 -15.51 -4.78 8.93
C ARG A 62 -14.97 -4.13 7.67
N GLU A 63 -15.38 -2.91 7.34
CA GLU A 63 -14.89 -2.16 6.17
C GLU A 63 -13.41 -1.80 6.31
N ALA A 64 -12.98 -1.35 7.49
CA ALA A 64 -11.57 -1.10 7.77
C ALA A 64 -10.72 -2.38 7.65
N LEU A 65 -11.19 -3.51 8.18
CA LEU A 65 -10.49 -4.80 8.06
C LEU A 65 -10.47 -5.34 6.62
N LEU A 66 -11.54 -5.12 5.86
CA LEU A 66 -11.60 -5.41 4.42
C LEU A 66 -10.56 -4.59 3.63
N ARG A 67 -10.41 -3.32 3.98
CA ARG A 67 -9.40 -2.45 3.40
C ARG A 67 -7.98 -2.92 3.76
N LEU A 68 -7.72 -3.18 5.04
CA LEU A 68 -6.46 -3.76 5.51
C LEU A 68 -6.17 -5.13 4.86
N GLU A 69 -7.20 -5.92 4.54
CA GLU A 69 -7.08 -7.20 3.83
C GLU A 69 -6.69 -6.97 2.36
N SER A 70 -7.29 -5.99 1.69
CA SER A 70 -6.90 -5.63 0.32
C SER A 70 -5.47 -5.09 0.24
N GLU A 71 -5.02 -4.43 1.29
CA GLU A 71 -3.63 -3.98 1.47
C GLU A 71 -2.73 -5.12 2.00
N GLY A 72 -3.34 -6.24 2.42
CA GLY A 72 -2.80 -7.48 2.99
C GLY A 72 -2.00 -7.33 4.28
N LEU A 73 -2.32 -6.32 5.07
CA LEU A 73 -1.90 -6.18 6.46
C LEU A 73 -2.63 -7.14 7.40
N VAL A 74 -3.79 -7.66 6.96
CA VAL A 74 -4.56 -8.69 7.64
C VAL A 74 -4.99 -9.77 6.66
N THR A 75 -5.16 -10.99 7.13
CA THR A 75 -5.71 -12.12 6.38
C THR A 75 -7.07 -12.50 6.95
N ARG A 76 -8.06 -12.73 6.08
CA ARG A 76 -9.36 -13.24 6.52
C ARG A 76 -9.32 -14.73 6.80
N LEU A 77 -9.93 -15.13 7.92
CA LEU A 77 -10.16 -16.53 8.27
C LEU A 77 -11.62 -16.91 7.95
N PRO A 78 -11.89 -18.11 7.40
CA PRO A 78 -13.22 -18.52 6.94
C PRO A 78 -14.35 -18.35 7.98
N ASP A 79 -14.06 -18.50 9.28
CA ASP A 79 -15.10 -18.50 10.33
C ASP A 79 -14.74 -17.70 11.61
N THR A 80 -13.51 -17.17 11.71
CA THR A 80 -12.96 -16.68 13.00
C THR A 80 -12.72 -15.17 13.03
N GLY A 81 -12.89 -14.48 11.89
CA GLY A 81 -12.61 -13.06 11.75
C GLY A 81 -11.39 -12.80 10.88
N PHE A 82 -10.50 -11.93 11.34
CA PHE A 82 -9.26 -11.58 10.63
C PHE A 82 -8.07 -11.93 11.51
N VAL A 83 -6.88 -11.99 10.93
CA VAL A 83 -5.61 -12.13 11.65
C VAL A 83 -4.62 -11.14 11.06
N VAL A 84 -3.75 -10.53 11.87
CA VAL A 84 -2.64 -9.73 11.35
C VAL A 84 -1.77 -10.62 10.46
N ALA A 85 -1.51 -10.18 9.24
CA ALA A 85 -0.77 -10.96 8.27
C ALA A 85 0.62 -11.30 8.83
N THR A 86 1.01 -12.57 8.71
CA THR A 86 2.36 -13.05 8.97
C THR A 86 3.09 -13.11 7.64
N ILE A 87 4.26 -12.48 7.56
CA ILE A 87 5.25 -12.81 6.54
C ILE A 87 6.51 -13.25 7.27
N THR A 88 7.02 -14.43 6.93
CA THR A 88 8.25 -14.94 7.58
C THR A 88 9.49 -14.33 6.94
N PRO A 89 10.62 -14.26 7.65
CA PRO A 89 11.89 -13.84 7.04
C PRO A 89 12.24 -14.64 5.79
N GLU A 90 11.89 -15.92 5.74
CA GLU A 90 12.06 -16.78 4.56
C GLU A 90 11.19 -16.31 3.39
N GLU A 91 9.91 -16.03 3.59
CA GLU A 91 9.01 -15.49 2.55
C GLU A 91 9.48 -14.13 2.04
N VAL A 92 10.09 -13.30 2.90
CA VAL A 92 10.71 -12.03 2.51
C VAL A 92 11.92 -12.29 1.61
N ASN A 93 12.79 -13.23 1.97
CA ASN A 93 13.95 -13.58 1.15
C ASN A 93 13.51 -14.11 -0.23
N GLU A 94 12.55 -15.03 -0.27
CA GLU A 94 11.99 -15.55 -1.53
C GLU A 94 11.37 -14.44 -2.39
N ALA A 95 10.67 -13.49 -1.75
CA ALA A 95 10.12 -12.33 -2.45
C ALA A 95 11.21 -11.39 -2.97
N CYS A 96 12.29 -11.17 -2.21
CA CYS A 96 13.44 -10.38 -2.66
C CYS A 96 14.15 -11.05 -3.85
N GLU A 97 14.36 -12.38 -3.82
CA GLU A 97 14.94 -13.12 -4.95
C GLU A 97 14.10 -12.97 -6.23
N LEU A 98 12.76 -13.03 -6.10
CA LEU A 98 11.87 -12.80 -7.23
C LEU A 98 11.89 -11.34 -7.70
N LEU A 99 11.94 -10.37 -6.78
CA LEU A 99 12.09 -8.96 -7.14
C LEU A 99 13.40 -8.71 -7.88
N GLU A 100 14.52 -9.31 -7.46
CA GLU A 100 15.80 -9.17 -8.15
C GLU A 100 15.68 -9.60 -9.63
N LEU A 101 15.03 -10.72 -9.90
CA LEU A 101 14.79 -11.19 -11.27
C LEU A 101 13.90 -10.23 -12.08
N LEU A 102 12.81 -9.74 -11.46
CA LEU A 102 11.85 -8.85 -12.12
C LEU A 102 12.43 -7.45 -12.35
N ASP A 103 13.08 -6.88 -11.33
CA ASP A 103 13.73 -5.57 -11.38
C ASP A 103 14.89 -5.60 -12.38
N THR A 104 15.70 -6.67 -12.43
CA THR A 104 16.77 -6.80 -13.45
C THR A 104 16.21 -6.71 -14.86
N PHE A 105 15.12 -7.45 -15.15
CA PHE A 105 14.46 -7.34 -16.45
C PHE A 105 13.91 -5.93 -16.67
N ALA A 106 13.26 -5.34 -15.65
CA ALA A 106 12.63 -4.05 -15.77
C ALA A 106 13.64 -2.93 -16.05
N TYR A 107 14.75 -2.87 -15.33
CA TYR A 107 15.82 -1.90 -15.53
C TYR A 107 16.54 -2.07 -16.87
N LEU A 108 16.79 -3.31 -17.31
CA LEU A 108 17.36 -3.55 -18.64
C LEU A 108 16.46 -2.96 -19.73
N ARG A 109 15.14 -3.20 -19.65
CA ARG A 109 14.18 -2.63 -20.60
C ARG A 109 14.08 -1.12 -20.49
N ALA A 110 14.00 -0.59 -19.26
CA ALA A 110 13.94 0.85 -19.02
C ALA A 110 15.17 1.58 -19.57
N SER A 111 16.36 0.97 -19.47
CA SER A 111 17.59 1.54 -20.03
C SER A 111 17.59 1.66 -21.56
N GLU A 112 16.73 0.90 -22.25
CA GLU A 112 16.58 0.93 -23.71
C GLU A 112 15.48 1.91 -24.18
N SER A 113 14.54 2.29 -23.29
CA SER A 113 13.27 2.93 -23.68
C SER A 113 12.95 4.25 -22.99
N LEU A 114 13.60 4.57 -21.86
CA LEU A 114 13.31 5.79 -21.10
C LEU A 114 13.74 7.04 -21.87
N GLU A 115 12.85 8.03 -21.88
CA GLU A 115 13.11 9.36 -22.43
C GLU A 115 13.89 10.23 -21.41
N PRO A 116 14.63 11.25 -21.87
CA PRO A 116 15.43 12.11 -20.98
C PRO A 116 14.66 12.72 -19.81
N ASP A 117 13.42 13.15 -20.04
CA ASP A 117 12.56 13.74 -19.00
C ASP A 117 12.17 12.70 -17.91
N GLU A 118 11.98 11.43 -18.30
CA GLU A 118 11.67 10.34 -17.36
C GLU A 118 12.90 9.95 -16.53
N ILE A 119 14.09 10.02 -17.14
CA ILE A 119 15.37 9.83 -16.43
C ILE A 119 15.56 10.94 -15.39
N ASP A 120 15.32 12.20 -15.77
CA ASP A 120 15.40 13.33 -14.84
C ASP A 120 14.38 13.20 -13.69
N GLU A 121 13.17 12.71 -13.97
CA GLU A 121 12.16 12.40 -12.94
C GLU A 121 12.66 11.29 -11.99
N LEU A 122 13.19 10.18 -12.51
CA LEU A 122 13.75 9.09 -11.70
C LEU A 122 14.88 9.57 -10.79
N VAL A 123 15.78 10.43 -11.30
CA VAL A 123 16.86 11.01 -10.48
C VAL A 123 16.32 11.90 -9.37
N ALA A 124 15.29 12.70 -9.65
CA ALA A 124 14.64 13.54 -8.63
C ALA A 124 13.92 12.70 -7.56
N LEU A 125 13.26 11.63 -7.97
CA LEU A 125 12.60 10.68 -7.07
C LEU A 125 13.62 9.93 -6.20
N ALA A 126 14.74 9.48 -6.77
CA ALA A 126 15.82 8.83 -6.02
C ALA A 126 16.41 9.76 -4.94
N ARG A 127 16.59 11.05 -5.25
CA ARG A 127 16.99 12.05 -4.24
C ARG A 127 15.94 12.21 -3.15
N THR A 128 14.67 12.30 -3.55
CA THR A 128 13.56 12.40 -2.60
C THR A 128 13.53 11.19 -1.67
N LEU A 129 13.74 9.98 -2.17
CA LEU A 129 13.83 8.75 -1.37
C LEU A 129 14.94 8.83 -0.32
N VAL A 130 16.13 9.28 -0.70
CA VAL A 130 17.25 9.46 0.24
C VAL A 130 16.91 10.54 1.28
N ASP A 131 16.49 11.73 0.85
CA ASP A 131 16.23 12.86 1.76
C ASP A 131 15.09 12.57 2.75
N SER A 132 14.01 11.94 2.26
CA SER A 132 12.86 11.53 3.07
C SER A 132 13.20 10.39 4.03
N ALA A 133 14.09 9.48 3.64
CA ALA A 133 14.63 8.46 4.53
C ALA A 133 15.45 9.07 5.68
N GLU A 134 16.28 10.08 5.42
CA GLU A 134 17.13 10.72 6.43
C GLU A 134 16.35 11.65 7.38
N SER A 135 15.27 12.26 6.88
CA SER A 135 14.41 13.15 7.65
C SER A 135 13.25 12.42 8.35
N GLY A 136 13.05 11.13 8.07
CA GLY A 136 11.95 10.33 8.64
C GLY A 136 10.57 10.66 8.05
N GLU A 137 10.52 11.27 6.87
CA GLU A 137 9.28 11.63 6.17
C GLU A 137 8.67 10.43 5.45
N ALA A 138 8.08 9.50 6.21
CA ALA A 138 7.59 8.22 5.70
C ALA A 138 6.57 8.33 4.55
N GLU A 139 5.67 9.32 4.59
CA GLU A 139 4.69 9.52 3.51
C GLU A 139 5.33 10.04 2.22
N ALA A 140 6.32 10.94 2.33
CA ALA A 140 7.08 11.43 1.18
C ALA A 140 7.91 10.30 0.56
N TRP A 141 8.56 9.50 1.41
CA TRP A 141 9.31 8.32 0.99
C TRP A 141 8.41 7.34 0.22
N LYS A 142 7.25 7.01 0.79
CA LYS A 142 6.29 6.07 0.19
C LYS A 142 5.77 6.56 -1.16
N ALA A 143 5.43 7.85 -1.26
CA ALA A 143 4.98 8.44 -2.52
C ALA A 143 6.08 8.40 -3.59
N ALA A 144 7.32 8.70 -3.21
CA ALA A 144 8.46 8.66 -4.11
C ALA A 144 8.78 7.23 -4.58
N ASP A 145 8.78 6.24 -3.67
CA ASP A 145 9.01 4.81 -3.97
C ASP A 145 7.98 4.29 -4.97
N GLN A 146 6.70 4.56 -4.73
CA GLN A 146 5.61 4.16 -5.61
C GLN A 146 5.76 4.74 -7.01
N ARG A 147 6.06 6.04 -7.13
CA ARG A 147 6.22 6.70 -8.42
C ARG A 147 7.46 6.20 -9.15
N TYR A 148 8.57 6.02 -8.44
CA TYR A 148 9.82 5.53 -9.01
C TYR A 148 9.63 4.15 -9.65
N HIS A 149 9.07 3.20 -8.90
CA HIS A 149 8.82 1.84 -9.43
C HIS A 149 7.73 1.81 -10.48
N GLN A 150 6.78 2.74 -10.48
CA GLN A 150 5.79 2.85 -11.55
C GLN A 150 6.46 3.17 -12.89
N ILE A 151 7.33 4.20 -12.93
CA ILE A 151 8.02 4.61 -14.16
C ILE A 151 8.85 3.44 -14.73
N VAL A 152 9.66 2.79 -13.88
CA VAL A 152 10.50 1.65 -14.29
C VAL A 152 9.65 0.50 -14.83
N ASN A 153 8.55 0.17 -14.16
CA ASN A 153 7.67 -0.93 -14.57
C ASN A 153 6.89 -0.61 -15.87
N GLU A 154 6.48 0.64 -16.08
CA GLU A 154 5.82 1.08 -17.32
C GLU A 154 6.77 1.02 -18.51
N ALA A 155 8.04 1.42 -18.31
CA ALA A 155 9.09 1.39 -19.34
C ALA A 155 9.40 -0.03 -19.86
N THR A 156 9.02 -1.08 -19.12
CA THR A 156 9.21 -2.47 -19.56
C THR A 156 8.40 -2.84 -20.80
N GLY A 157 7.25 -2.18 -20.98
CA GLY A 157 6.23 -2.57 -21.98
C GLY A 157 5.61 -3.95 -21.72
N ASN A 158 5.86 -4.58 -20.57
CA ASN A 158 5.38 -5.92 -20.23
C ASN A 158 4.47 -5.85 -19.00
N ARG A 159 3.16 -5.76 -19.26
CA ARG A 159 2.12 -5.72 -18.22
C ARG A 159 2.25 -6.84 -17.18
N PHE A 160 2.59 -8.06 -17.59
CA PHE A 160 2.69 -9.18 -16.64
C PHE A 160 3.85 -9.03 -15.67
N VAL A 161 4.97 -8.45 -16.14
CA VAL A 161 6.11 -8.13 -15.26
C VAL A 161 5.70 -7.03 -14.28
N ALA A 162 5.07 -5.96 -14.77
CA ALA A 162 4.62 -4.86 -13.90
C ALA A 162 3.64 -5.34 -12.81
N GLU A 163 2.64 -6.15 -13.18
CA GLU A 163 1.67 -6.72 -12.24
C GLU A 163 2.34 -7.65 -11.20
N ALA A 164 3.25 -8.53 -11.65
CA ALA A 164 3.98 -9.43 -10.76
C ALA A 164 4.89 -8.66 -9.81
N ASN A 165 5.66 -7.69 -10.33
CA ASN A 165 6.58 -6.87 -9.55
C ASN A 165 5.83 -6.12 -8.45
N GLN A 166 4.72 -5.45 -8.80
CA GLN A 166 3.91 -4.70 -7.86
C GLN A 166 3.33 -5.59 -6.75
N GLU A 167 2.88 -6.80 -7.08
CA GLU A 167 2.36 -7.75 -6.10
C GLU A 167 3.44 -8.24 -5.13
N VAL A 168 4.63 -8.58 -5.64
CA VAL A 168 5.73 -9.07 -4.79
C VAL A 168 6.26 -7.93 -3.91
N ARG A 169 6.41 -6.71 -4.44
CA ARG A 169 6.83 -5.53 -3.66
C ARG A 169 5.86 -5.23 -2.52
N ARG A 170 4.54 -5.34 -2.73
CA ARG A 170 3.55 -5.18 -1.67
C ARG A 170 3.77 -6.17 -0.52
N ARG A 171 4.18 -7.41 -0.80
CA ARG A 171 4.47 -8.41 0.23
C ARG A 171 5.69 -8.04 1.06
N VAL A 172 6.76 -7.60 0.39
CA VAL A 172 7.98 -7.14 1.06
C VAL A 172 7.72 -5.88 1.89
N GLN A 173 7.01 -4.89 1.34
CA GLN A 173 6.65 -3.66 2.06
C GLN A 173 5.85 -3.93 3.35
N ARG A 174 4.98 -4.96 3.37
CA ARG A 174 4.26 -5.35 4.61
C ARG A 174 5.19 -5.80 5.72
N PHE A 175 6.26 -6.55 5.40
CA PHE A 175 7.30 -6.90 6.36
C PHE A 175 8.00 -5.65 6.87
N TRP A 176 8.35 -4.73 5.96
CA TRP A 176 9.14 -3.55 6.29
C TRP A 176 8.35 -2.53 7.12
N MET A 177 7.04 -2.48 6.96
CA MET A 177 6.13 -1.72 7.82
C MET A 177 5.89 -2.37 9.19
N GLN A 178 6.20 -3.67 9.36
CA GLN A 178 6.05 -4.45 10.59
C GLN A 178 7.39 -4.85 11.21
N GLU A 179 8.47 -4.09 10.99
CA GLU A 179 9.71 -4.19 11.76
C GLU A 179 9.93 -2.84 12.45
N PRO A 180 10.24 -2.79 13.76
CA PRO A 180 10.37 -1.53 14.49
C PRO A 180 11.75 -0.92 14.23
N MET A 181 12.03 -0.56 12.97
CA MET A 181 13.30 0.03 12.53
C MET A 181 13.13 0.90 11.28
N LEU A 182 12.15 1.81 11.28
CA LEU A 182 12.04 2.90 10.30
C LEU A 182 13.26 3.85 10.32
N ASP A 183 14.07 3.85 11.38
CA ASP A 183 15.22 4.76 11.55
C ASP A 183 16.54 4.22 10.94
N GLY A 184 16.59 2.94 10.54
CA GLY A 184 17.85 2.28 10.15
C GLY A 184 17.93 1.75 8.72
N ARG A 185 16.79 1.45 8.07
CA ARG A 185 16.75 0.67 6.81
C ARG A 185 16.25 1.41 5.57
N LEU A 186 15.59 2.56 5.72
CA LEU A 186 15.23 3.40 4.57
C LEU A 186 16.48 3.86 3.80
N ARG A 187 17.58 4.11 4.52
CA ARG A 187 18.85 4.53 3.94
C ARG A 187 19.48 3.43 3.05
N PRO A 188 19.64 2.17 3.48
CA PRO A 188 20.04 1.06 2.61
C PRO A 188 19.16 0.89 1.37
N CYS A 189 17.83 0.90 1.51
CA CYS A 189 16.95 0.70 0.34
C CYS A 189 16.94 1.87 -0.66
N ALA A 190 17.29 3.09 -0.20
CA ALA A 190 17.45 4.24 -1.09
C ALA A 190 18.88 4.33 -1.69
N GLN A 191 19.81 3.49 -1.23
CA GLN A 191 21.21 3.47 -1.64
C GLN A 191 21.58 2.27 -2.53
N ASP A 192 20.81 1.18 -2.46
CA ASP A 192 20.87 0.02 -3.35
C ASP A 192 20.05 0.24 -4.63
#